data_AF-K9D215-F1
#
_entry.id   AF-K9D215-F1
#
_cell.length_a   1.000
_cell.length_b   1.000
_cell.length_c   1.000
_cell.angle_alpha   90.00
_cell.angle_beta   90.00
_cell.angle_gamma   90.00
#
_symmetry.space_group_name_H-M   'P 1'
#
loop_
_entity.id
_entity.type
_entity.pdbx_description
1 polymer ?
#
loop_
_entity_poly.entity_id
_entity_poly.type
_entity_poly.pdbx_seq_one_letter_code
_entity_poly.pdbx_strand_id
1 'polypeptide(L)'
;MKEQKPWKPLVYVAHPFGGLIKNQKKIDRIMEKLVFNDDKHVYVSPIHNFGFAYLDGDEYQRGLDVCLELLKKCDILVICPGWENSKGCKQEVKLAIDNNIPVFLLGNWKQEVLMDNELEPYYDFMERRKIEEMECYSE
;
A
#
# COMPACT_ATOMS: atom_id res chain seq x y z
N MET A 1 -24.06 -6.44 -9.62
CA MET A 1 -23.39 -5.12 -9.62
C MET A 1 -22.66 -5.01 -8.30
N LYS A 2 -21.34 -4.79 -8.28
CA LYS A 2 -20.63 -4.54 -7.01
C LYS A 2 -20.97 -3.11 -6.59
N GLU A 3 -21.57 -2.95 -5.42
CA GLU A 3 -21.81 -1.64 -4.81
C GLU A 3 -20.48 -0.88 -4.70
N GLN A 4 -20.41 0.32 -5.27
CA GLN A 4 -19.25 1.20 -5.07
C GLN A 4 -19.33 1.75 -3.65
N LYS A 5 -18.31 1.47 -2.84
CA LYS A 5 -18.20 2.02 -1.49
C LYS A 5 -18.04 3.55 -1.60
N PRO A 6 -18.72 4.35 -0.76
CA PRO A 6 -18.61 5.81 -0.79
C PRO A 6 -17.29 6.32 -0.19
N TRP A 7 -16.40 5.44 0.26
CA TRP A 7 -15.09 5.77 0.79
C TRP A 7 -13.97 5.15 -0.05
N LYS A 8 -12.80 5.79 -0.01
CA LYS A 8 -11.56 5.29 -0.63
C LYS A 8 -11.19 3.92 -0.06
N PRO A 9 -10.71 2.95 -0.87
CA PRO A 9 -10.33 1.65 -0.36
C PRO A 9 -9.19 1.76 0.67
N LEU A 10 -9.28 0.96 1.72
CA LEU A 10 -8.29 0.91 2.79
C LEU A 10 -7.21 -0.14 2.48
N VAL A 11 -5.97 0.31 2.43
CA VAL A 11 -4.79 -0.49 2.07
C VAL A 11 -3.96 -0.77 3.33
N TYR A 12 -3.82 -2.05 3.66
CA TYR A 12 -2.96 -2.52 4.72
C TYR A 12 -1.53 -2.72 4.19
N VAL A 13 -0.54 -2.06 4.77
CA VAL A 13 0.86 -2.16 4.34
C VAL A 13 1.67 -2.97 5.34
N ALA A 14 1.88 -4.24 5.01
CA ALA A 14 2.66 -5.20 5.77
C ALA A 14 4.16 -5.05 5.52
N HIS A 15 4.95 -4.96 6.59
CA HIS A 15 6.41 -4.91 6.51
C HIS A 15 7.04 -5.78 7.60
N PRO A 16 8.17 -6.48 7.34
CA PRO A 16 8.90 -7.19 8.39
C PRO A 16 9.37 -6.23 9.50
N PHE A 17 8.88 -6.39 10.74
CA PHE A 17 9.31 -5.55 11.86
C PHE A 17 10.57 -6.09 12.54
N GLY A 18 10.48 -7.29 13.11
CA GLY A 18 11.57 -7.97 13.83
C GLY A 18 12.11 -7.20 15.05
N GLY A 19 11.36 -6.21 15.57
CA GLY A 19 11.81 -5.37 16.68
C GLY A 19 12.94 -4.39 16.33
N LEU A 20 13.25 -4.19 15.03
CA LEU A 20 14.40 -3.40 14.61
C LEU A 20 13.98 -2.00 14.17
N ILE A 21 14.51 -0.96 14.83
CA ILE A 21 14.27 0.47 14.49
C ILE A 21 14.56 0.76 13.01
N LYS A 22 15.57 0.11 12.42
CA LYS A 22 15.89 0.27 11.00
C LYS A 22 14.71 -0.12 10.08
N ASN A 23 13.89 -1.08 10.49
CA ASN A 23 12.72 -1.51 9.74
C ASN A 23 11.55 -0.56 9.93
N GLN A 24 11.41 0.05 11.12
CA GLN A 24 10.47 1.14 11.35
C GLN A 24 10.75 2.32 10.40
N LYS A 25 12.00 2.78 10.33
CA LYS A 25 12.40 3.86 9.40
C LYS A 25 12.16 3.53 7.93
N LYS A 26 12.21 2.25 7.55
CA LYS A 26 11.89 1.83 6.17
C LYS A 26 10.41 1.96 5.89
N ILE A 27 9.55 1.45 6.79
CA ILE A 27 8.11 1.56 6.61
C ILE A 27 7.64 3.02 6.70
N ASP A 28 8.25 3.86 7.53
CA ASP A 28 7.98 5.31 7.58
C ASP A 28 8.09 5.95 6.19
N ARG A 29 9.23 5.74 5.51
CA ARG A 29 9.49 6.28 4.16
C ARG A 29 8.56 5.70 3.10
N ILE A 30 8.13 4.45 3.27
CA ILE A 30 7.18 3.81 2.35
C ILE A 30 5.80 4.46 2.51
N MET A 31 5.34 4.57 3.75
CA MET A 31 4.04 5.14 4.10
C MET A 31 3.97 6.63 3.71
N GLU A 32 5.02 7.40 3.97
CA GLU A 32 5.12 8.80 3.55
C GLU A 32 4.90 8.94 2.03
N LYS A 33 5.61 8.14 1.23
CA LYS A 33 5.44 8.18 -0.23
C LYS A 33 4.03 7.79 -0.67
N LEU A 34 3.44 6.76 -0.08
CA LEU A 34 2.11 6.29 -0.45
C LEU A 34 1.04 7.32 -0.06
N VAL A 35 1.05 7.81 1.18
CA VAL A 35 0.04 8.73 1.70
C VAL A 35 0.05 10.09 0.98
N PHE A 36 1.22 10.61 0.63
CA PHE A 36 1.32 11.94 0.00
C PHE A 36 1.22 11.92 -1.53
N ASN A 37 1.33 10.76 -2.17
CA ASN A 37 1.33 10.68 -3.65
C ASN A 37 0.22 9.77 -4.20
N ASP A 38 -0.66 9.22 -3.38
CA ASP A 38 -1.85 8.50 -3.83
C ASP A 38 -3.08 9.06 -3.13
N ASP A 39 -3.95 9.69 -3.91
CA ASP A 39 -5.20 10.28 -3.47
C ASP A 39 -6.40 9.35 -3.67
N LYS A 40 -6.23 8.15 -4.23
CA LYS A 40 -7.32 7.20 -4.50
C LYS A 40 -7.53 6.23 -3.33
N HIS A 41 -6.51 6.03 -2.50
CA HIS A 41 -6.52 5.06 -1.39
C HIS A 41 -6.24 5.70 -0.02
N VAL A 42 -6.56 4.97 1.04
CA VAL A 42 -6.16 5.29 2.42
C VAL A 42 -5.23 4.18 2.91
N TYR A 43 -4.19 4.53 3.65
CA TYR A 43 -3.16 3.60 4.07
C TYR A 43 -3.10 3.41 5.58
N VAL A 44 -2.88 2.16 6.01
CA VAL A 44 -2.60 1.82 7.40
C VAL A 44 -1.44 0.83 7.46
N SER A 45 -0.57 0.97 8.46
CA SER A 45 0.46 -0.02 8.76
C SER A 45 0.32 -0.53 10.19
N PRO A 46 0.35 -1.86 10.41
CA PRO A 46 0.29 -2.43 11.75
C PRO A 46 1.49 -2.02 12.62
N ILE A 47 2.65 -1.73 12.03
CA ILE A 47 3.83 -1.30 12.79
C ILE A 47 3.60 0.09 13.40
N HIS A 48 2.93 1.01 12.68
CA HIS A 48 2.61 2.33 13.21
C HIS A 48 1.56 2.26 14.31
N ASN A 49 0.59 1.35 14.20
CA ASN A 49 -0.50 1.24 15.15
C ASN A 49 -0.13 0.40 16.38
N PHE A 50 0.60 -0.69 16.19
CA PHE A 50 0.82 -1.75 17.18
C PHE A 50 2.29 -2.17 17.29
N GLY A 51 3.24 -1.40 16.71
CA GLY A 51 4.67 -1.69 16.79
C GLY A 51 5.21 -1.85 18.21
N PHE A 52 4.54 -1.27 19.20
CA PHE A 52 4.85 -1.41 20.63
C PHE A 52 4.44 -2.75 21.23
N ALA A 53 3.48 -3.45 20.61
CA ALA A 53 2.85 -4.67 21.15
C ALA A 53 3.57 -5.96 20.72
N TYR A 54 4.62 -5.87 19.89
CA TYR A 54 5.42 -7.02 19.51
C TYR A 54 6.44 -7.34 20.60
N LEU A 55 5.94 -7.95 21.66
CA LEU A 55 6.70 -8.55 22.75
C LEU A 55 6.86 -10.04 22.48
N ASP A 56 7.90 -10.67 23.05
CA ASP A 56 8.19 -12.09 22.82
C ASP A 56 7.20 -13.02 23.56
N GLY A 57 7.12 -14.29 23.15
CA GLY A 57 6.28 -15.29 23.84
C GLY A 57 4.78 -15.14 23.56
N ASP A 58 3.95 -15.29 24.59
CA ASP A 58 2.48 -15.30 24.46
C ASP A 58 1.90 -13.94 24.01
N GLU A 59 2.62 -12.85 24.28
CA GLU A 59 2.21 -11.49 23.89
C GLU A 59 2.35 -11.24 22.39
N TYR A 60 3.30 -11.93 21.73
CA TYR A 60 3.47 -11.88 20.28
C TYR A 60 2.19 -12.29 19.54
N GLN A 61 1.57 -13.40 19.99
CA GLN A 61 0.38 -13.93 19.33
C GLN A 61 -0.80 -12.98 19.50
N ARG A 62 -0.99 -12.39 20.70
CA ARG A 62 -2.03 -11.38 20.92
C ARG A 62 -1.82 -10.15 20.04
N GLY A 63 -0.59 -9.64 19.94
CA GLY A 63 -0.27 -8.52 19.07
C GLY A 63 -0.56 -8.83 17.60
N LEU A 64 -0.23 -10.05 17.16
CA LEU A 64 -0.51 -10.51 15.80
C LEU A 64 -2.01 -10.66 15.54
N ASP A 65 -2.78 -11.24 16.47
CA ASP A 65 -4.23 -11.40 16.32
C ASP A 65 -4.94 -10.05 16.10
N VAL A 66 -4.51 -9.01 16.82
CA VAL A 66 -5.01 -7.64 16.62
C VAL A 66 -4.70 -7.13 15.20
N CYS A 67 -3.51 -7.41 14.68
CA CYS A 67 -3.12 -7.05 13.32
C CYS A 67 -3.97 -7.78 12.26
N LEU A 68 -4.25 -9.08 12.49
CA LEU A 68 -5.08 -9.89 11.60
C LEU A 68 -6.54 -9.40 11.59
N GLU A 69 -7.10 -9.01 12.74
CA GLU A 69 -8.43 -8.42 12.81
C GLU A 69 -8.52 -7.07 12.09
N LEU A 70 -7.48 -6.23 12.20
CA LEU A 70 -7.37 -5.00 11.40
C LEU A 70 -7.33 -5.30 9.89
N LEU A 71 -6.53 -6.29 9.48
CA LEU A 71 -6.40 -6.68 8.08
C LEU A 71 -7.75 -7.12 7.48
N LYS A 72 -8.60 -7.85 8.22
CA LYS A 72 -9.95 -8.24 7.76
C LYS A 72 -10.88 -7.07 7.44
N LYS A 73 -10.58 -5.87 7.93
CA LYS A 73 -11.34 -4.64 7.65
C LYS A 73 -10.78 -3.85 6.47
N CYS A 74 -9.60 -4.24 5.97
CA CYS A 74 -8.96 -3.59 4.84
C CYS A 74 -9.45 -4.19 3.51
N ASP A 75 -9.39 -3.39 2.46
CA ASP A 75 -9.80 -3.79 1.12
C ASP A 75 -8.66 -4.45 0.35
N ILE A 76 -7.40 -4.09 0.66
CA ILE A 76 -6.19 -4.53 -0.05
C ILE A 76 -5.06 -4.79 0.94
N LEU A 77 -4.23 -5.80 0.67
CA LEU A 77 -2.96 -6.04 1.35
C LEU A 77 -1.79 -5.71 0.40
N VAL A 78 -0.89 -4.84 0.84
CA VAL A 78 0.40 -4.57 0.19
C VAL A 78 1.53 -5.12 1.06
N ILE A 79 2.34 -6.00 0.50
CA ILE A 79 3.46 -6.66 1.18
C ILE A 79 4.81 -6.08 0.76
N CYS A 80 5.61 -5.69 1.74
CA CYS A 80 6.96 -5.15 1.53
C CYS A 80 8.03 -6.26 1.35
N PRO A 81 9.18 -5.93 0.73
CA PRO A 81 10.26 -6.90 0.54
C PRO A 81 10.74 -7.59 1.82
N GLY A 82 11.03 -8.90 1.73
CA GLY A 82 11.48 -9.71 2.87
C GLY A 82 10.36 -10.29 3.73
N TRP A 83 9.10 -10.12 3.30
CA TRP A 83 7.92 -10.73 3.95
C TRP A 83 8.02 -12.25 4.04
N GLU A 84 8.71 -12.90 3.08
CA GLU A 84 8.95 -14.33 3.01
C GLU A 84 9.77 -14.87 4.19
N ASN A 85 10.42 -14.00 4.94
CA ASN A 85 11.18 -14.36 6.14
C ASN A 85 10.50 -13.89 7.43
N SER A 86 9.37 -13.18 7.33
CA SER A 86 8.61 -12.65 8.46
C SER A 86 7.45 -13.60 8.81
N LYS A 87 7.46 -14.15 10.03
CA LYS A 87 6.35 -14.98 10.53
C LYS A 87 5.01 -14.23 10.47
N GLY A 88 4.98 -12.97 10.90
CA GLY A 88 3.78 -12.13 10.89
C GLY A 88 3.26 -11.89 9.47
N CYS A 89 4.13 -11.48 8.55
CA CYS A 89 3.71 -11.19 7.17
C CYS A 89 3.20 -12.43 6.44
N LYS A 90 3.76 -13.61 6.70
CA LYS A 90 3.20 -14.87 6.17
C LYS A 90 1.78 -15.14 6.65
N GLN A 91 1.50 -14.87 7.92
CA GLN A 91 0.15 -15.05 8.47
C GLN A 91 -0.83 -14.03 7.90
N GLU A 92 -0.41 -12.77 7.72
CA GLU A 92 -1.20 -11.73 7.05
C GLU A 92 -1.53 -12.13 5.60
N VAL A 93 -0.55 -12.60 4.82
CA VAL A 93 -0.78 -13.09 3.45
C VAL A 93 -1.74 -14.27 3.43
N LYS A 94 -1.54 -15.25 4.31
CA LYS A 94 -2.44 -16.40 4.41
C LYS A 94 -3.87 -15.95 4.71
N LEU A 95 -4.06 -15.05 5.68
CA LEU A 95 -5.36 -14.52 6.05
C LEU A 95 -6.02 -13.78 4.87
N ALA A 96 -5.26 -12.95 4.17
CA ALA A 96 -5.75 -12.20 3.02
C ALA A 96 -6.26 -13.16 1.93
N ILE A 97 -5.48 -14.20 1.59
CA ILE A 97 -5.87 -15.23 0.62
C ILE A 97 -7.16 -15.93 1.09
N ASP A 98 -7.20 -16.39 2.34
CA ASP A 98 -8.36 -17.11 2.90
C ASP A 98 -9.65 -16.25 2.91
N ASN A 99 -9.51 -14.92 2.95
CA ASN A 99 -10.63 -13.96 2.98
C ASN A 99 -10.85 -13.25 1.64
N ASN A 100 -10.19 -13.67 0.56
CA ASN A 100 -10.26 -13.04 -0.77
C ASN A 100 -9.91 -11.54 -0.78
N ILE A 101 -8.98 -11.13 0.09
CA ILE A 101 -8.39 -9.79 0.08
C ILE A 101 -7.26 -9.79 -0.96
N PRO A 102 -7.31 -8.93 -1.99
CA PRO A 102 -6.24 -8.81 -2.98
C PRO A 102 -4.88 -8.50 -2.34
N VAL A 103 -3.83 -9.18 -2.81
CA VAL A 103 -2.46 -9.05 -2.29
C VAL A 103 -1.53 -8.55 -3.38
N PHE A 104 -0.79 -7.48 -3.11
CA PHE A 104 0.18 -6.88 -4.04
C PHE A 104 1.57 -6.79 -3.41
N LEU A 105 2.59 -7.06 -4.22
CA LEU A 105 3.96 -6.69 -3.87
C LEU A 105 4.11 -5.16 -3.96
N LEU A 106 4.80 -4.55 -2.99
CA LEU A 106 4.98 -3.10 -2.93
C LEU A 106 5.53 -2.50 -4.23
N GLY A 107 6.43 -3.21 -4.92
CA GLY A 107 6.98 -2.77 -6.20
C GLY A 107 5.91 -2.56 -7.26
N ASN A 108 5.02 -3.54 -7.41
CA ASN A 108 3.92 -3.50 -8.36
C ASN A 108 2.87 -2.46 -7.94
N TRP A 109 2.53 -2.42 -6.64
CA TRP A 109 1.57 -1.44 -6.12
C TRP A 109 2.00 0.00 -6.40
N LYS A 110 3.28 0.31 -6.18
CA LYS A 110 3.82 1.64 -6.51
C LYS A 110 3.74 1.98 -7.99
N GLN A 111 3.90 1.00 -8.88
CA GLN A 111 3.74 1.24 -10.31
C GLN A 111 2.29 1.60 -10.62
N GLU A 112 1.34 0.87 -10.05
CA GLU A 112 -0.10 1.12 -10.24
C GLU A 112 -0.56 2.48 -9.70
N VAL A 113 -0.06 2.93 -8.54
CA VAL A 113 -0.57 4.15 -7.89
C VAL A 113 0.29 5.40 -8.08
N LEU A 114 1.57 5.26 -8.46
CA LEU A 114 2.50 6.40 -8.59
C LEU A 114 2.88 6.72 -10.04
N MET A 115 2.71 5.81 -11.00
CA MET A 115 3.04 6.11 -12.41
C MET A 115 2.01 7.02 -13.09
N ASP A 116 0.76 7.05 -12.62
CA ASP A 116 -0.26 7.98 -13.13
C ASP A 116 0.15 9.46 -12.90
N ASN A 117 0.73 9.78 -11.75
CA ASN A 117 1.04 11.17 -11.37
C ASN A 117 2.20 11.82 -12.14
N GLU A 118 3.05 11.05 -12.82
CA GLU A 118 4.10 11.59 -13.70
C GLU A 118 3.73 11.53 -15.19
N LEU A 119 2.75 10.70 -15.56
CA LEU A 119 2.29 10.55 -16.94
C LEU A 119 1.25 11.62 -17.32
N GLU A 120 0.36 12.02 -16.41
CA GLU A 120 -0.66 13.06 -16.68
C GLU A 120 -0.03 14.37 -17.20
N PRO A 121 1.01 14.94 -16.56
CA PRO A 121 1.65 16.17 -17.06
C PRO A 121 2.35 15.98 -18.41
N TYR A 122 2.87 14.78 -18.68
CA TYR A 122 3.52 14.44 -19.95
C TYR A 122 2.51 14.26 -21.09
N TYR A 123 1.40 13.57 -20.86
CA TYR A 123 0.32 13.43 -21.84
C TYR A 123 -0.35 14.77 -22.10
N ASP A 124 -0.67 15.55 -21.06
CA ASP A 124 -1.15 16.93 -21.18
C ASP A 124 -0.21 17.80 -22.01
N PHE A 125 1.10 17.68 -21.78
CA PHE A 125 2.11 18.40 -22.55
C PHE A 125 2.12 17.96 -24.02
N MET A 126 2.09 16.66 -24.28
CA MET A 126 2.09 16.12 -25.65
C MET A 126 0.81 16.47 -26.42
N GLU A 127 -0.33 16.52 -25.73
CA GLU A 127 -1.62 16.88 -26.32
C GLU A 127 -1.69 18.37 -26.66
N ARG A 128 -1.17 19.26 -25.79
CA ARG A 128 -0.99 20.68 -26.12
C ARG A 128 -0.14 20.89 -27.37
N ARG A 129 0.99 20.19 -27.51
CA ARG A 129 1.85 20.32 -28.71
C ARG A 129 1.16 19.85 -29.99
N LYS A 130 0.35 18.80 -29.94
CA LYS A 130 -0.43 18.35 -31.10
C LYS A 130 -1.46 19.38 -31.55
N ILE A 131 -2.12 20.06 -30.61
CA ILE A 131 -3.09 21.12 -30.92
C ILE A 131 -2.37 22.30 -31.57
N GLU A 132 -1.24 22.74 -31.00
CA GLU A 132 -0.41 23.82 -31.57
C GLU A 132 0.09 23.49 -32.99
N GLU A 133 0.50 22.24 -33.24
CA GLU A 133 0.91 21.81 -34.58
C GLU A 133 -0.27 21.81 -35.56
N MET A 134 -1.46 21.35 -35.15
CA MET A 134 -2.65 21.36 -36.01
C MET A 134 -3.13 22.78 -36.37
N GLU A 135 -3.04 23.73 -35.44
CA GLU A 135 -3.40 25.14 -35.71
C GLU A 135 -2.43 25.77 -36.73
N CYS A 136 -1.14 25.43 -36.65
CA CYS A 136 -0.10 25.92 -37.56
C CYS A 136 -0.24 25.42 -39.01
N TYR A 137 -0.93 24.30 -39.25
CA TYR A 137 -1.20 23.76 -40.59
C TYR A 137 -2.57 24.15 -41.16
N SER A 138 -3.32 25.01 -40.47
CA SER A 138 -4.65 25.47 -40.88
C SER A 138 -4.70 26.92 -41.40
N GLU A 139 -3.55 27.61 -41.41
CA GLU A 139 -3.31 28.91 -42.07
C GLU A 139 -2.68 28.73 -43.47
#